data_AF-I0H6I1-F1
#
_entry.id   AF-I0H6I1-F1
#
_cell.length_a   1.000
_cell.length_b   1.000
_cell.length_c   1.000
_cell.angle_alpha   90.00
_cell.angle_beta   90.00
_cell.angle_gamma   90.00
#
_symmetry.space_group_name_H-M   'P 1'
#
loop_
_entity.id
_entity.type
_entity.pdbx_description
1 polymer ?
#
loop_
_entity_poly.entity_id
_entity_poly.type
_entity_poly.pdbx_seq_one_letter_code
_entity_poly.pdbx_strand_id
1 'polypeptide(L)'
;MCRSTAGAGYTVCFPCGQHRQAAQGLLADAVAPIAYAIKRTQHAHSLAVYKATPPSAQAKRSLSSLAVMFIAFHWECLTGAAGGPFTHLVTVPSTRSRPGPHPLESMVAERVGLPALRPIANPAHPAEDRGFRTDRFCCPAPFRRGAGSC
;
A
#
# COMPACT_ATOMS: atom_id res chain seq x y z
N MET A 1 -5.12 6.71 -6.73
CA MET A 1 -6.10 7.67 -7.28
C MET A 1 -5.96 7.70 -8.79
N CYS A 2 -7.02 7.30 -9.49
CA CYS A 2 -7.07 7.48 -10.93
C CYS A 2 -7.14 8.97 -11.26
N ARG A 3 -6.39 9.41 -12.28
CA ARG A 3 -6.43 10.80 -12.78
C ARG A 3 -6.94 10.88 -14.22
N SER A 4 -7.43 9.77 -14.76
CA SER A 4 -8.03 9.71 -16.09
C SER A 4 -9.49 10.15 -16.02
N THR A 5 -10.02 10.61 -17.15
CA THR A 5 -11.44 10.93 -17.31
C THR A 5 -12.24 9.66 -17.59
N ALA A 6 -13.49 9.62 -17.09
CA ALA A 6 -14.47 8.67 -17.56
C ALA A 6 -15.10 9.20 -18.85
N GLY A 7 -15.38 8.32 -19.82
CA GLY A 7 -16.14 8.70 -21.02
C GLY A 7 -17.61 8.98 -20.68
N ALA A 8 -18.32 9.63 -21.61
CA ALA A 8 -19.76 9.88 -21.45
C ALA A 8 -20.52 8.58 -21.15
N GLY A 9 -21.37 8.59 -20.13
CA GLY A 9 -22.14 7.42 -19.69
C GLY A 9 -21.42 6.46 -18.73
N TYR A 10 -20.16 6.71 -18.37
CA TYR A 10 -19.40 5.87 -17.45
C TYR A 10 -19.06 6.61 -16.15
N THR A 11 -19.07 5.89 -15.03
CA THR A 11 -18.70 6.44 -13.70
C THR A 11 -17.20 6.33 -13.41
N VAL A 12 -16.46 5.52 -14.17
CA VAL A 12 -15.02 5.33 -14.06
C VAL A 12 -14.38 5.20 -15.43
N CYS A 13 -13.08 5.49 -15.53
CA CYS A 13 -12.32 5.25 -16.76
C CYS A 13 -12.20 3.74 -17.05
N PHE A 14 -11.92 3.40 -18.31
CA PHE A 14 -11.82 2.02 -18.77
C PHE A 14 -10.87 1.12 -17.93
N PRO A 15 -9.61 1.51 -17.63
CA PRO A 15 -8.74 0.71 -16.76
C PRO A 15 -9.31 0.47 -15.35
N CYS A 16 -9.95 1.48 -14.76
CA CYS A 16 -10.60 1.32 -13.46
C CYS A 16 -11.82 0.39 -13.53
N GLY A 17 -12.59 0.45 -14.62
CA GLY A 17 -13.68 -0.48 -14.88
C GLY A 17 -13.18 -1.93 -14.99
N GLN A 18 -12.11 -2.16 -15.76
CA GLN A 18 -11.49 -3.49 -15.88
C GLN A 18 -10.98 -4.00 -14.53
N HIS A 19 -10.30 -3.16 -13.74
CA HIS A 19 -9.85 -3.57 -12.40
C HIS A 19 -11.03 -3.86 -11.46
N ARG A 20 -12.11 -3.08 -11.49
CA ARG A 20 -13.32 -3.34 -10.70
C ARG A 20 -13.96 -4.68 -11.05
N GLN A 21 -14.06 -4.99 -12.35
CA GLN A 21 -14.59 -6.27 -12.82
C GLN A 21 -13.70 -7.44 -12.42
N ALA A 22 -12.39 -7.32 -12.64
CA ALA A 22 -11.41 -8.36 -12.32
C ALA A 22 -11.26 -8.61 -10.81
N ALA A 23 -11.43 -7.58 -9.98
CA ALA A 23 -11.30 -7.69 -8.53
C ALA A 23 -12.45 -8.42 -7.85
N GLN A 24 -13.61 -8.57 -8.51
CA GLN A 24 -14.77 -9.30 -7.97
C GLN A 24 -15.16 -8.87 -6.54
N GLY A 25 -15.09 -7.56 -6.25
CA GLY A 25 -15.40 -7.01 -4.92
C GLY A 25 -14.23 -6.96 -3.93
N LEU A 26 -13.03 -7.39 -4.31
CA LEU A 26 -11.83 -7.37 -3.46
C LEU A 26 -11.03 -6.04 -3.50
N LEU A 27 -11.67 -4.94 -3.87
CA LEU A 27 -11.03 -3.62 -3.80
C LEU A 27 -11.16 -3.04 -2.40
N ALA A 28 -10.20 -2.18 -2.03
CA ALA A 28 -10.32 -1.42 -0.79
C ALA A 28 -11.55 -0.51 -0.81
N ASP A 29 -12.33 -0.53 0.27
CA ASP A 29 -13.52 0.33 0.43
C ASP A 29 -13.14 1.81 0.50
N ALA A 30 -11.98 2.12 1.07
CA ALA A 30 -11.44 3.48 1.20
C ALA A 30 -9.94 3.54 0.88
N VAL A 31 -9.52 4.64 0.25
CA VAL A 31 -8.11 4.94 -0.04
C VAL A 31 -7.82 6.39 0.29
N ALA A 32 -6.97 6.62 1.30
CA ALA A 32 -6.55 7.96 1.71
C ALA A 32 -5.09 8.22 1.31
N PRO A 33 -4.81 9.22 0.44
CA PRO A 33 -3.44 9.59 0.13
C PRO A 33 -2.82 10.39 1.29
N ILE A 34 -1.64 9.96 1.78
CA ILE A 34 -0.87 10.72 2.79
C ILE A 34 -0.22 11.96 2.16
N ALA A 35 0.38 11.80 0.97
CA ALA A 35 1.03 12.88 0.25
C ALA A 35 1.16 12.54 -1.24
N TYR A 36 1.32 13.58 -2.07
CA TYR A 36 1.64 13.45 -3.48
C TYR A 36 3.09 13.82 -3.76
N ALA A 37 3.78 12.95 -4.50
CA ALA A 37 5.15 13.18 -4.94
C ALA A 37 5.17 13.89 -6.30
N ILE A 38 5.35 15.22 -6.28
CA ILE A 38 5.57 15.98 -7.50
C ILE A 38 7.00 15.71 -7.99
N LYS A 39 7.16 15.30 -9.24
CA LYS A 39 8.49 15.03 -9.82
C LYS A 39 9.42 16.23 -9.63
N ARG A 40 10.71 15.95 -9.40
CA ARG A 40 11.77 16.96 -9.19
C ARG A 40 11.60 17.84 -7.93
N THR A 41 10.79 17.42 -6.96
CA THR A 41 10.70 18.09 -5.64
C THR A 41 11.48 17.34 -4.57
N GLN A 42 11.76 18.04 -3.45
CA GLN A 42 12.43 17.44 -2.29
C GLN A 42 11.66 16.22 -1.75
N HIS A 43 10.32 16.26 -1.72
CA HIS A 43 9.52 15.12 -1.25
C HIS A 43 9.67 13.90 -2.17
N ALA A 44 9.66 14.10 -3.49
CA ALA A 44 9.91 13.03 -4.45
C ALA A 44 11.34 12.46 -4.33
N HIS A 45 12.33 13.31 -4.09
CA HIS A 45 13.70 12.88 -3.79
C HIS A 45 13.76 12.05 -2.50
N SER A 46 13.17 12.52 -1.40
CA SER A 46 13.09 11.79 -0.13
C SER A 46 12.45 10.41 -0.29
N LEU A 47 11.37 10.29 -1.07
CA LEU A 47 10.72 9.01 -1.38
C LEU A 47 11.59 8.06 -2.23
N ALA A 48 12.56 8.59 -2.98
CA ALA A 48 13.53 7.77 -3.69
C ALA A 48 14.65 7.29 -2.75
N VAL A 49 15.24 8.20 -1.98
CA VAL A 49 16.46 7.92 -1.21
C VAL A 49 16.21 7.23 0.14
N TYR A 50 15.00 7.29 0.71
CA TYR A 50 14.71 6.58 1.97
C TYR A 50 14.76 5.05 1.84
N LYS A 51 14.54 4.55 0.61
CA LYS A 51 14.59 3.13 0.26
C LYS A 51 15.81 2.79 -0.60
N ALA A 52 16.80 3.67 -0.73
CA ALA A 52 18.04 3.36 -1.42
C ALA A 52 18.93 2.43 -0.59
N THR A 53 20.04 1.97 -1.17
CA THR A 53 21.06 1.19 -0.47
C THR A 53 22.39 1.95 -0.53
N PRO A 54 22.91 2.47 0.59
CA PRO A 54 22.28 2.53 1.91
C PRO A 54 21.09 3.53 1.96
N PRO A 55 20.13 3.35 2.89
CA PRO A 55 18.99 4.25 3.00
C PRO A 55 19.37 5.58 3.65
N SER A 56 18.83 6.70 3.15
CA SER A 56 19.01 8.01 3.78
C SER A 56 18.26 8.08 5.12
N ALA A 57 19.01 8.17 6.23
CA ALA A 57 18.44 8.30 7.57
C ALA A 57 17.57 9.57 7.73
N GLN A 58 17.98 10.67 7.10
CA GLN A 58 17.22 11.92 7.13
C GLN A 58 15.87 11.78 6.40
N ALA A 59 15.88 11.23 5.19
CA ALA A 59 14.64 10.99 4.44
C ALA A 59 13.72 10.02 5.19
N LYS A 60 14.28 8.96 5.79
CA LYS A 60 13.53 8.02 6.64
C LYS A 60 12.86 8.75 7.80
N ARG A 61 13.59 9.59 8.55
CA ARG A 61 13.01 10.38 9.66
C ARG A 61 11.88 11.29 9.20
N SER A 62 12.10 12.10 8.16
CA SER A 62 11.08 13.04 7.66
C SER A 62 9.81 12.33 7.19
N LEU A 63 9.93 11.21 6.48
CA LEU A 63 8.79 10.44 6.03
C LEU A 63 8.08 9.71 7.18
N SER A 64 8.81 9.26 8.21
CA SER A 64 8.21 8.68 9.41
C SER A 64 7.36 9.72 10.14
N SER A 65 7.91 10.92 10.36
CA SER A 65 7.17 12.00 11.02
C SER A 65 5.90 12.34 10.26
N LEU A 66 5.97 12.46 8.93
CA LEU A 66 4.80 12.70 8.09
C LEU A 66 3.73 11.60 8.24
N ALA A 67 4.13 10.32 8.16
CA ALA A 67 3.20 9.20 8.30
C ALA A 67 2.55 9.17 9.69
N VAL A 68 3.33 9.38 10.74
CA VAL A 68 2.84 9.38 12.13
C VAL A 68 1.90 10.54 12.39
N MET A 69 2.25 11.75 11.94
CA MET A 69 1.37 12.91 12.08
C MET A 69 0.06 12.68 11.33
N PHE A 70 0.12 12.19 10.09
CA PHE A 70 -1.09 11.88 9.33
C PHE A 70 -1.99 10.88 10.08
N ILE A 71 -1.42 9.78 10.58
CA ILE A 71 -2.18 8.77 11.32
C ILE A 71 -2.75 9.37 12.62
N ALA A 72 -1.96 10.14 13.38
CA ALA A 72 -2.41 10.74 14.63
C ALA A 72 -3.56 11.73 14.44
N PHE A 73 -3.50 12.58 13.40
CA PHE A 73 -4.53 13.58 13.13
C PHE A 73 -5.77 13.02 12.42
N HIS A 74 -5.64 11.91 11.70
CA HIS A 74 -6.74 11.33 10.93
C HIS A 74 -7.22 9.98 11.45
N TRP A 75 -6.78 9.53 12.63
CA TRP A 75 -7.15 8.22 13.17
C TRP A 75 -8.68 8.01 13.18
N GLU A 76 -9.42 8.96 13.74
CA GLU A 76 -10.89 8.90 13.81
C GLU A 76 -11.57 9.00 12.44
N CYS A 77 -11.04 9.84 11.54
CA CYS A 77 -11.56 9.92 10.17
C CYS A 77 -11.38 8.59 9.42
N LEU A 78 -10.22 7.95 9.62
CA LEU A 78 -9.86 6.70 8.98
C LEU A 78 -10.67 5.53 9.55
N THR A 79 -10.88 5.46 10.87
CA THR A 79 -11.73 4.42 11.48
C THR A 79 -13.20 4.61 11.11
N GLY A 80 -13.69 5.86 11.05
CA GLY A 80 -15.03 6.17 10.57
C GLY A 80 -15.24 5.74 9.12
N ALA A 81 -14.28 6.05 8.23
CA ALA A 81 -14.34 5.63 6.82
C ALA A 81 -14.22 4.11 6.63
N ALA A 82 -13.52 3.41 7.54
CA ALA A 82 -13.39 1.96 7.54
C ALA A 82 -14.59 1.23 8.17
N GLY A 83 -15.53 1.96 8.79
CA GLY A 83 -16.68 1.37 9.48
C GLY A 83 -16.32 0.70 10.81
N GLY A 84 -15.16 1.00 11.41
CA GLY A 84 -14.72 0.41 12.67
C GLY A 84 -13.24 0.57 12.99
N PRO A 85 -12.79 0.06 14.15
CA PRO A 85 -11.40 0.11 14.55
C PRO A 85 -10.52 -0.79 13.67
N PHE A 86 -9.29 -0.35 13.43
CA PHE A 86 -8.29 -1.16 12.74
C PHE A 86 -7.83 -2.33 13.60
N THR A 87 -7.72 -3.51 12.99
CA THR A 87 -7.30 -4.74 13.68
C THR A 87 -5.89 -5.18 13.30
N HIS A 88 -5.43 -4.82 12.10
CA HIS A 88 -4.15 -5.23 11.54
C HIS A 88 -3.56 -4.12 10.70
N LEU A 89 -2.23 -4.11 10.58
CA LEU A 89 -1.50 -3.31 9.61
C LEU A 89 -0.88 -4.23 8.56
N VAL A 90 -0.85 -3.79 7.30
CA VAL A 90 -0.13 -4.51 6.25
C VAL A 90 0.72 -3.54 5.44
N THR A 91 1.97 -3.93 5.15
CA THR A 91 2.80 -3.26 4.15
C THR A 91 2.81 -4.10 2.87
N VAL A 92 2.56 -3.46 1.72
CA VAL A 92 2.59 -4.17 0.44
C VAL A 92 4.05 -4.45 0.07
N PRO A 93 4.46 -5.73 -0.10
CA PRO A 93 5.84 -6.08 -0.38
C PRO A 93 6.23 -5.66 -1.80
N SER A 94 7.53 -5.45 -2.01
CA SER A 94 8.07 -5.23 -3.35
C SER A 94 7.95 -6.52 -4.17
N THR A 95 7.46 -6.42 -5.41
CA THR A 95 7.48 -7.55 -6.36
C THR A 95 8.86 -7.78 -6.95
N ARG A 96 9.73 -6.76 -6.92
CA ARG A 96 11.14 -6.86 -7.29
C ARG A 96 11.92 -7.13 -6.02
N SER A 97 12.27 -8.39 -5.81
CA SER A 97 12.95 -8.95 -4.64
C SER A 97 13.99 -7.97 -4.08
N ARG A 98 13.68 -7.38 -2.92
CA ARG A 98 14.65 -6.61 -2.14
C ARG A 98 14.88 -7.38 -0.84
N PRO A 99 16.13 -7.76 -0.54
CA PRO A 99 16.41 -8.45 0.71
C PRO A 99 16.17 -7.52 1.90
N GLY A 100 15.60 -8.08 2.97
CA GLY A 100 15.37 -7.40 4.24
C GLY A 100 13.99 -6.74 4.39
N PRO A 101 13.61 -6.37 5.62
CA PRO A 101 12.34 -5.72 5.92
C PRO A 101 12.23 -4.37 5.20
N HIS A 102 11.07 -4.08 4.63
CA HIS A 102 10.87 -2.82 3.93
C HIS A 102 10.93 -1.66 4.94
N PRO A 103 11.67 -0.55 4.68
CA PRO A 103 11.82 0.53 5.66
C PRO A 103 10.49 1.10 6.18
N LEU A 104 9.46 1.14 5.33
CA LEU A 104 8.11 1.57 5.70
C LEU A 104 7.50 0.74 6.85
N GLU A 105 7.81 -0.55 6.93
CA GLU A 105 7.30 -1.42 7.99
C GLU A 105 7.82 -0.96 9.36
N SER A 106 9.14 -0.77 9.51
CA SER A 106 9.72 -0.20 10.73
C SER A 106 9.24 1.23 11.01
N MET A 107 8.89 2.00 9.97
CA MET A 107 8.43 3.37 10.15
C MET A 107 7.01 3.43 10.74
N VAL A 108 6.12 2.53 10.31
CA VAL A 108 4.68 2.60 10.61
C VAL A 108 4.27 1.55 11.64
N ALA A 109 4.66 0.28 11.48
CA ALA A 109 4.19 -0.83 12.32
C ALA A 109 4.55 -0.62 13.80
N GLU A 110 5.80 -0.22 14.07
CA GLU A 110 6.29 0.04 15.43
C GLU A 110 5.52 1.16 16.15
N ARG A 111 4.86 2.06 15.42
CA ARG A 111 4.21 3.24 15.99
C ARG A 111 2.70 3.13 16.07
N VAL A 112 2.09 2.27 15.24
CA VAL A 112 0.64 2.06 15.20
C VAL A 112 0.19 1.03 16.24
N GLY A 113 1.09 0.14 16.70
CA GLY A 113 0.80 -0.83 17.76
C GLY A 113 -0.18 -1.94 17.37
N LEU A 114 -0.51 -2.06 16.08
CA LEU A 114 -1.35 -3.13 15.55
C LEU A 114 -0.49 -4.33 15.11
N PRO A 115 -1.03 -5.56 15.21
CA PRO A 115 -0.43 -6.73 14.58
C PRO A 115 -0.13 -6.48 13.10
N ALA A 116 1.13 -6.70 12.69
CA ALA A 116 1.57 -6.54 11.31
C ALA A 116 1.41 -7.84 10.53
N LEU A 117 0.67 -7.80 9.42
CA LEU A 117 0.61 -8.85 8.42
C LEU A 117 1.74 -8.66 7.41
N ARG A 118 2.43 -9.76 7.08
CA ARG A 118 3.58 -9.78 6.17
C ARG A 118 3.30 -10.67 4.96
N PRO A 119 2.49 -10.21 3.98
CA PRO A 119 2.26 -10.96 2.78
C PRO A 119 3.54 -11.07 1.95
N ILE A 120 3.61 -12.11 1.12
CA ILE A 120 4.67 -12.36 0.16
C ILE A 120 4.12 -12.23 -1.27
N ALA A 121 4.96 -11.83 -2.22
CA ALA A 121 4.61 -11.85 -3.63
C ALA A 121 4.48 -13.29 -4.11
N ASN A 122 3.42 -13.59 -4.87
CA ASN A 122 3.22 -14.91 -5.46
C ASN A 122 4.24 -15.14 -6.59
N PRO A 123 5.12 -16.15 -6.48
CA PRO A 123 6.18 -16.41 -7.46
C PRO A 123 5.66 -16.86 -8.82
N ALA A 124 4.39 -17.26 -8.93
CA ALA A 124 3.75 -17.62 -10.20
C ALA A 124 3.64 -16.43 -11.18
N HIS A 125 3.76 -15.20 -10.67
CA HIS A 125 3.64 -13.99 -11.48
C HIS A 125 4.98 -13.24 -11.56
N PRO A 126 5.45 -12.86 -12.77
CA PRO A 126 6.71 -12.12 -12.93
C PRO A 126 6.74 -10.80 -12.15
N ALA A 127 7.92 -10.40 -11.69
CA ALA A 127 8.12 -9.20 -10.88
C ALA A 127 7.75 -7.90 -11.63
N GLU A 128 7.91 -7.93 -12.95
CA GLU A 128 7.61 -6.87 -13.90
C GLU A 128 6.15 -6.80 -14.33
N ASP A 129 5.35 -7.84 -14.06
CA ASP A 129 3.91 -7.82 -14.35
C ASP A 129 3.24 -6.66 -13.60
N ARG A 130 2.62 -5.76 -14.36
CA ARG A 130 1.89 -4.59 -13.86
C ARG A 130 0.37 -4.79 -13.95
N GLY A 131 -0.07 -5.94 -14.47
CA GLY A 131 -1.47 -6.32 -14.51
C GLY A 131 -2.02 -6.54 -13.10
N PHE A 132 -3.31 -6.28 -12.95
CA PHE A 132 -4.03 -6.64 -11.74
C PHE A 132 -4.14 -8.16 -11.64
N ARG A 133 -3.76 -8.72 -10.49
CA ARG A 133 -3.91 -10.15 -10.15
C ARG A 133 -4.51 -10.25 -8.75
N THR A 134 -5.59 -10.99 -8.59
CA THR A 134 -6.25 -11.19 -7.29
C THR A 134 -5.36 -11.94 -6.31
N ASP A 135 -4.48 -12.79 -6.83
CA ASP A 135 -3.53 -13.64 -6.10
C ASP A 135 -2.08 -13.11 -6.17
N ARG A 136 -1.90 -11.80 -6.46
CA ARG A 136 -0.55 -11.19 -6.55
C ARG A 136 0.25 -11.36 -5.27
N PHE A 137 -0.42 -11.33 -4.13
CA PHE A 137 0.16 -11.45 -2.81
C PHE A 137 -0.62 -12.48 -2.00
N CYS A 138 0.07 -13.27 -1.20
CA CYS A 138 -0.53 -14.21 -0.26
C CYS A 138 0.01 -13.96 1.15
N CYS A 139 -0.84 -14.10 2.18
CA CYS A 139 -0.38 -14.08 3.56
C CYS A 139 0.10 -15.49 3.95
N PRO A 140 1.33 -15.64 4.45
CA PRO A 140 1.77 -16.92 5.00
C PRO A 140 0.89 -17.30 6.22
N ALA A 141 0.59 -18.60 6.35
CA ALA A 141 -0.22 -19.14 7.44
C ALA A 141 0.36 -18.75 8.82
N PRO A 142 -0.49 -18.45 9.84
CA PRO A 142 -1.84 -18.98 10.03
C PRO A 142 -3.00 -18.00 9.74
N PHE A 143 -2.78 -16.90 9.01
CA PHE A 143 -3.86 -15.95 8.70
C PHE A 143 -4.89 -16.57 7.73
N ARG A 144 -5.88 -17.29 8.26
CA ARG A 144 -6.99 -17.86 7.48
C ARG A 144 -8.16 -16.88 7.41
N ARG A 145 -8.44 -16.39 6.19
CA ARG A 145 -9.79 -16.39 5.63
C ARG A 145 -9.71 -16.75 4.14
N GLY A 146 -10.36 -17.85 3.77
CA GLY A 146 -10.58 -18.24 2.37
C GLY A 146 -9.38 -18.94 1.73
N ALA A 147 -9.65 -20.06 1.06
CA ALA A 147 -8.65 -20.95 0.49
C ALA A 147 -7.87 -20.28 -0.66
N GLY A 148 -6.55 -20.21 -0.49
CA GLY A 148 -5.59 -19.86 -1.52
C GLY A 148 -4.21 -20.18 -0.99
N SER A 149 -3.73 -21.40 -1.24
CA SER A 149 -2.35 -21.77 -0.96
C SER A 149 -1.44 -21.03 -1.94
N CYS A 150 -0.41 -20.37 -1.43
CA CYS A 150 0.86 -20.35 -2.15
C CYS A 150 1.47 -21.77 -2.03
#